data_AF-I9KFX8-F1
#
_entry.id   AF-I9KFX8-F1
#
_cell.length_a   1.000
_cell.length_b   1.000
_cell.length_c   1.000
_cell.angle_alpha   90.00
_cell.angle_beta   90.00
_cell.angle_gamma   90.00
#
_symmetry.space_group_name_H-M   'P 1'
#
loop_
_entity.id
_entity.type
_entity.pdbx_description
1 polymer ?
#
loop_
_entity_poly.entity_id
_entity_poly.type
_entity_poly.pdbx_seq_one_letter_code
_entity_poly.pdbx_strand_id
1 'polypeptide(L)'
;MSKIEDLVKWKTVETVTPNYPDGVIFIKEDTSVEFPLAMVAFPLGGHENGTKKQRERAKLIAAAPELLNALQGMLERFDYNDQAIYSFATKEIDAAKAAIKKAIE
;
A
#
# COMPACT_ATOMS: atom_id res chain seq x y z
N MET A 1 16.97 15.83 5.27
CA MET A 1 16.59 14.55 4.66
C MET A 1 17.36 13.42 5.35
N SER A 2 16.74 12.24 5.38
CA SER A 2 17.20 10.96 5.95
C SER A 2 17.14 10.78 7.47
N LYS A 3 15.95 10.46 7.97
CA LYS A 3 15.77 9.17 8.63
C LYS A 3 14.53 8.57 8.00
N ILE A 4 14.74 7.55 7.16
CA ILE A 4 13.72 6.55 6.88
C ILE A 4 13.37 6.05 8.27
N GLU A 5 12.28 6.55 8.86
CA GLU A 5 11.74 5.98 10.10
C GLU A 5 11.62 4.48 9.83
N ASP A 6 12.13 3.66 10.76
CA ASP A 6 12.11 2.20 10.63
C ASP A 6 10.71 1.78 10.23
N LEU A 7 10.55 1.43 8.96
CA LEU A 7 9.25 1.36 8.33
C LEU A 7 8.53 0.14 8.90
N VAL A 8 7.66 0.38 9.87
CA VAL A 8 6.95 -0.67 10.59
C VAL A 8 6.08 -1.40 9.57
N LYS A 9 6.36 -2.68 9.36
CA LYS A 9 5.59 -3.52 8.42
C LYS A 9 4.13 -3.53 8.84
N TRP A 10 3.22 -3.55 7.89
CA TRP A 10 1.80 -3.72 8.19
C TRP A 10 1.33 -5.13 7.86
N LYS A 11 0.32 -5.59 8.60
CA LYS A 11 -0.33 -6.89 8.40
C LYS A 11 -1.84 -6.75 8.27
N THR A 12 -2.44 -7.76 7.64
CA THR A 12 -3.89 -7.90 7.54
C THR A 12 -4.40 -8.92 8.55
N VAL A 13 -5.46 -8.59 9.29
CA VAL A 13 -6.16 -9.49 10.20
C VAL A 13 -7.64 -9.51 9.82
N GLU A 14 -8.09 -10.62 9.25
CA GLU A 14 -9.52 -10.84 8.93
C GLU A 14 -10.27 -11.27 10.19
N THR A 15 -11.42 -10.65 10.46
CA THR A 15 -12.25 -10.95 11.62
C THR A 15 -13.72 -10.58 11.38
N VAL A 16 -14.58 -10.89 12.35
CA VAL A 16 -16.01 -10.55 12.36
C VAL A 16 -16.29 -9.79 13.66
N THR A 17 -17.04 -8.70 13.57
CA THR A 17 -17.43 -7.91 14.75
C THR A 17 -18.92 -7.57 14.66
N PRO A 18 -19.58 -7.17 15.76
CA PRO A 18 -21.00 -6.79 15.71
C PRO A 18 -21.32 -5.70 14.67
N ASN A 19 -20.38 -4.77 14.42
CA ASN A 19 -20.54 -3.71 13.42
C ASN A 19 -20.26 -4.18 11.98
N TYR A 20 -19.58 -5.32 11.83
CA TYR A 20 -19.20 -5.91 10.54
C TYR A 20 -19.57 -7.40 10.55
N PRO A 21 -20.87 -7.74 10.50
CA PRO A 21 -21.33 -9.13 10.60
C PRO A 21 -20.91 -9.97 9.39
N ASP A 22 -20.77 -9.34 8.22
CA ASP A 22 -20.27 -9.99 7.00
C ASP A 22 -18.76 -10.19 7.02
N GLY A 23 -18.04 -9.54 7.95
CA GLY A 23 -16.58 -9.59 8.09
C GLY A 23 -15.87 -8.29 7.73
N VAL A 24 -14.69 -8.12 8.30
CA VAL A 24 -13.81 -6.96 8.11
C VAL A 24 -12.36 -7.40 8.17
N ILE A 25 -11.51 -6.78 7.36
CA ILE A 25 -10.06 -6.93 7.45
C ILE A 25 -9.48 -5.69 8.11
N PHE A 26 -8.86 -5.87 9.26
CA PHE A 26 -8.08 -4.84 9.90
C PHE A 26 -6.67 -4.80 9.32
N ILE A 27 -6.20 -3.60 9.04
CA ILE A 27 -4.82 -3.31 8.66
C ILE A 27 -4.16 -2.73 9.89
N LYS A 28 -3.11 -3.39 10.37
CA LYS A 28 -2.42 -3.04 11.61
C LYS A 28 -0.93 -3.00 11.37
N GLU A 29 -0.21 -2.30 12.23
CA GLU A 29 1.23 -2.50 12.32
C GLU A 29 1.54 -3.93 12.77
N ASP A 30 2.62 -4.50 12.26
CA ASP A 30 3.13 -5.80 12.69
C ASP A 30 3.95 -5.66 13.97
N THR A 31 3.27 -5.17 14.99
CA THR A 31 3.79 -5.04 16.35
C THR A 31 2.87 -5.77 17.32
N SER A 32 3.16 -5.69 18.61
CA SER A 32 2.28 -6.19 19.68
C SER A 32 1.05 -5.30 19.91
N VAL A 33 0.93 -4.16 19.22
CA VAL A 33 -0.19 -3.24 19.36
C VAL A 33 -1.36 -3.74 18.53
N GLU A 34 -2.52 -3.91 19.17
CA GLU A 34 -3.70 -4.50 18.53
C GLU A 34 -4.63 -3.49 17.83
N PHE A 35 -4.31 -2.20 17.87
CA PHE A 35 -5.14 -1.16 17.28
C PHE A 35 -5.01 -1.12 15.74
N PRO A 36 -6.14 -1.14 15.00
CA PRO A 36 -6.11 -1.02 13.56
C PRO A 36 -5.79 0.41 13.11
N LEU A 37 -4.92 0.53 12.11
CA LEU A 37 -4.67 1.78 11.38
C LEU A 37 -5.74 2.05 10.34
N ALA A 38 -6.25 0.98 9.71
CA ALA A 38 -7.30 1.04 8.71
C ALA A 38 -8.14 -0.24 8.72
N MET A 39 -9.27 -0.20 8.02
CA MET A 39 -10.16 -1.35 7.88
C MET A 39 -10.74 -1.44 6.47
N VAL A 40 -10.94 -2.68 6.03
CA VAL A 40 -11.59 -3.01 4.75
C VAL A 40 -12.79 -3.90 5.05
N ALA A 41 -13.98 -3.31 5.06
CA ALA A 41 -15.22 -4.05 5.32
C ALA A 41 -15.63 -4.89 4.10
N PHE A 42 -16.15 -6.09 4.35
CA PHE A 42 -16.75 -6.89 3.30
C PHE A 42 -18.09 -6.29 2.84
N PRO A 43 -18.48 -6.53 1.57
CA PRO A 43 -19.75 -6.05 1.06
C PRO A 43 -20.91 -6.62 1.88
N LEU A 44 -21.94 -5.79 2.08
CA LEU A 44 -23.15 -6.20 2.78
C LEU A 44 -23.75 -7.46 2.12
N GLY A 45 -24.09 -8.45 2.96
CA GLY A 45 -24.61 -9.75 2.51
C GLY A 45 -23.54 -10.69 1.93
N GLY A 46 -22.25 -10.40 2.13
CA GLY A 46 -21.17 -11.34 1.87
C GLY A 46 -20.95 -11.68 0.39
N HIS A 47 -21.23 -10.74 -0.53
CA HIS A 47 -21.10 -10.97 -1.97
C HIS A 47 -19.70 -11.51 -2.35
N GLU A 48 -19.64 -12.77 -2.78
CA GLU A 48 -18.40 -13.56 -2.92
C GLU A 48 -17.29 -12.86 -3.69
N ASN A 49 -17.60 -12.35 -4.88
CA ASN A 49 -16.60 -11.66 -5.72
C ASN A 49 -16.17 -10.31 -5.11
N GLY A 50 -17.06 -9.64 -4.38
CA GLY A 50 -16.73 -8.40 -3.69
C GLY A 50 -15.81 -8.68 -2.50
N THR A 51 -16.12 -9.70 -1.71
CA THR A 51 -15.29 -10.18 -0.60
C THR A 51 -13.89 -10.59 -1.08
N LYS A 52 -13.79 -11.34 -2.18
CA LYS A 52 -12.50 -11.69 -2.80
C LYS A 52 -11.67 -10.45 -3.16
N LYS A 53 -12.29 -9.47 -3.85
CA LYS A 53 -11.61 -8.22 -4.20
C LYS A 53 -11.17 -7.45 -2.96
N GLN A 54 -11.99 -7.39 -1.90
CA GLN A 54 -11.61 -6.73 -0.66
C GLN A 54 -10.40 -7.38 0.01
N ARG A 55 -10.29 -8.72 0.00
CA ARG A 55 -9.09 -9.42 0.48
C ARG A 55 -7.85 -9.05 -0.33
N GLU A 56 -7.95 -9.04 -1.66
CA GLU A 56 -6.84 -8.66 -2.55
C GLU A 56 -6.40 -7.21 -2.31
N ARG A 57 -7.36 -6.29 -2.16
CA ARG A 57 -7.07 -4.88 -1.87
C ARG A 57 -6.49 -4.67 -0.48
N ALA A 58 -6.97 -5.37 0.54
CA ALA A 58 -6.42 -5.26 1.89
C ALA A 58 -4.93 -5.66 1.94
N LYS A 59 -4.55 -6.73 1.22
CA LYS A 59 -3.13 -7.12 1.08
C LYS A 59 -2.29 -6.03 0.42
N LEU A 60 -2.81 -5.41 -0.64
CA LEU A 60 -2.11 -4.32 -1.32
C LEU A 60 -1.96 -3.09 -0.42
N ILE A 61 -2.98 -2.74 0.35
CA ILE A 61 -2.92 -1.60 1.29
C ILE A 61 -1.91 -1.89 2.40
N ALA A 62 -1.90 -3.10 2.97
CA ALA A 62 -0.90 -3.48 3.98
C ALA A 62 0.53 -3.42 3.42
N ALA A 63 0.74 -3.81 2.15
CA ALA A 63 2.05 -3.72 1.51
C ALA A 63 2.40 -2.30 1.01
N ALA A 64 1.47 -1.35 1.01
CA ALA A 64 1.64 -0.05 0.37
C ALA A 64 2.83 0.76 0.92
N PRO A 65 3.09 0.82 2.24
CA PRO A 65 4.25 1.52 2.77
C PRO A 65 5.58 0.95 2.28
N GLU A 66 5.71 -0.38 2.25
CA GLU A 66 6.93 -1.06 1.80
C GLU A 66 7.13 -0.89 0.28
N LEU A 67 6.04 -0.98 -0.49
CA LEU A 67 6.04 -0.74 -1.94
C LEU A 67 6.43 0.71 -2.27
N LEU A 68 5.89 1.68 -1.53
CA LEU A 68 6.21 3.09 -1.69
C LEU A 68 7.70 3.35 -1.45
N ASN A 69 8.24 2.83 -0.35
CA ASN A 69 9.65 2.96 -0.02
C ASN A 69 10.57 2.32 -1.07
N ALA A 70 10.22 1.13 -1.55
CA ALA A 70 10.96 0.46 -2.62
C ALA A 70 10.96 1.29 -3.93
N LEU A 71 9.81 1.86 -4.29
CA LEU A 71 9.67 2.71 -5.47
C LEU A 71 10.43 4.04 -5.33
N GLN A 72 10.38 4.69 -4.18
CA GLN A 72 11.15 5.90 -3.90
C GLN A 72 12.65 5.62 -3.99
N GLY A 73 13.15 4.59 -3.33
CA GLY A 73 14.57 4.21 -3.39
C GLY A 73 15.03 3.81 -4.80
N MET A 74 14.15 3.23 -5.62
CA MET A 74 14.44 2.98 -7.02
C MET A 74 14.56 4.29 -7.80
N LEU A 75 13.57 5.19 -7.70
CA LEU A 75 13.51 6.41 -8.50
C LEU A 75 14.51 7.48 -8.09
N GLU A 76 14.97 7.49 -6.84
CA GLU A 76 16.08 8.34 -6.39
C GLU A 76 17.40 8.00 -7.11
N ARG A 77 17.58 6.74 -7.52
CA ARG A 77 18.80 6.27 -8.21
C ARG A 77 18.72 6.39 -9.72
N PHE A 78 17.53 6.62 -10.28
CA PHE A 78 17.32 6.78 -11.71
C PHE A 78 17.22 8.26 -12.10
N ASP A 79 18.30 8.78 -12.69
CA ASP A 79 18.27 10.02 -13.47
C ASP A 79 18.48 9.71 -14.96
N TYR A 80 17.40 9.81 -15.73
CA TYR A 80 17.43 9.57 -17.17
C TYR A 80 18.10 10.70 -17.95
N ASN A 81 18.31 11.89 -17.36
CA ASN A 81 19.08 12.96 -17.99
C ASN A 81 20.57 12.60 -18.02
N ASP A 82 21.05 11.90 -17.00
CA ASP A 82 22.43 11.39 -16.92
C ASP A 82 22.60 10.02 -17.59
N GLN A 83 21.50 9.34 -17.94
CA GLN A 83 21.50 7.97 -18.47
C GLN A 83 20.61 7.84 -19.72
N ALA A 84 21.05 8.44 -20.84
CA ALA A 84 20.32 8.53 -22.11
C ALA A 84 19.79 7.19 -22.67
N ILE A 85 20.39 6.05 -22.29
CA ILE A 85 19.94 4.71 -22.67
C ILE A 85 18.54 4.37 -22.14
N TYR A 86 18.07 5.04 -21.08
CA TYR A 86 16.76 4.84 -20.47
C TYR A 86 15.72 5.87 -20.91
N SER A 87 16.03 6.72 -21.89
CA SER A 87 15.10 7.75 -22.40
C SER A 87 13.76 7.18 -22.89
N PHE A 88 13.72 5.91 -23.32
CA PHE A 88 12.48 5.23 -23.69
C PHE A 88 11.49 5.07 -22.52
N ALA A 89 11.96 5.05 -21.27
CA ALA A 89 11.15 4.86 -20.06
C ALA A 89 10.78 6.19 -19.35
N THR A 90 11.10 7.33 -19.96
CA THR A 90 10.92 8.66 -19.35
C THR A 90 9.48 8.89 -18.91
N LYS A 91 8.51 8.52 -19.76
CA LYS A 91 7.08 8.73 -19.49
C LYS A 91 6.61 7.92 -18.28
N GLU A 92 7.05 6.67 -18.16
CA GLU A 92 6.72 5.76 -17.07
C GLU A 92 7.34 6.25 -15.76
N ILE A 93 8.60 6.71 -15.80
CA ILE A 93 9.31 7.27 -14.65
C ILE A 93 8.62 8.54 -14.14
N ASP A 94 8.26 9.46 -15.04
CA ASP A 94 7.57 10.70 -14.69
C ASP A 94 6.18 10.42 -14.10
N ALA A 95 5.44 9.48 -14.70
CA ALA A 95 4.14 9.04 -14.17
C ALA A 95 4.28 8.44 -12.76
N ALA A 96 5.31 7.63 -12.52
CA ALA A 96 5.58 7.05 -11.21
C ALA A 96 5.95 8.13 -10.17
N LYS A 97 6.83 9.07 -10.52
CA LYS A 97 7.20 10.21 -9.66
C LYS A 97 5.97 11.05 -9.30
N ALA A 98 5.10 11.34 -10.28
CA ALA A 98 3.86 12.09 -10.05
C ALA A 98 2.86 11.33 -9.17
N ALA A 99 2.70 10.01 -9.38
CA ALA A 99 1.83 9.17 -8.56
C ALA A 99 2.31 9.09 -7.11
N ILE A 100 3.62 8.95 -6.90
CA ILE A 100 4.24 8.96 -5.56
C ILE A 100 4.02 10.31 -4.88
N LYS A 101 4.28 11.42 -5.57
CA LYS A 101 4.07 12.77 -5.04
C LYS A 101 2.62 12.95 -4.57
N LYS A 102 1.65 12.52 -5.37
CA LYS A 102 0.22 12.56 -5.02
C LYS A 102 -0.13 11.66 -3.82
N ALA A 103 0.61 10.59 -3.58
CA ALA A 103 0.33 9.66 -2.48
C ALA A 103 0.86 10.16 -1.13
N ILE A 104 1.83 11.08 -1.12
CA ILE A 104 2.52 11.57 0.09
C ILE A 104 2.14 13.02 0.48
N GLU A 105 1.55 13.79 -0.44
CA GLU A 105 1.06 15.17 -0.24
C GLU A 105 -0.47 15.21 -0.06
#